data_AF-A0A428XFF1-F1
#
_entry.id   AF-A0A428XFF1-F1
#
_cell.length_a   1.000
_cell.length_b   1.000
_cell.length_c   1.000
_cell.angle_alpha   90.00
_cell.angle_beta   90.00
_cell.angle_gamma   90.00
#
_symmetry.space_group_name_H-M   'P 1'
#
loop_
_entity.id
_entity.type
_entity.pdbx_description
1 polymer ?
#
loop_
_entity_poly.entity_id
_entity_poly.type
_entity_poly.pdbx_seq_one_letter_code
_entity_poly.pdbx_strand_id
1 'polypeptide(L)'
;MIILDHTAVLALCRGHRFLSGLAIVEAGDPAQRAQVPALCLVAASLELPGAAAHLGALPGLEFLPLDFAATAAVEQAAGAGLDWRHAHAVYAAVSDPAGGQVLSGTPEAYDGTGVWVVDIGKT
;
A
#
# COMPACT_ATOMS: atom_id res chain seq x y z
N MET A 1 -9.23 4.00 -6.13
CA MET A 1 -8.78 4.25 -4.73
C MET A 1 -7.25 4.47 -4.67
N ILE A 2 -6.69 5.16 -3.66
CA ILE A 2 -5.22 5.29 -3.47
C ILE A 2 -4.74 4.19 -2.52
N ILE A 3 -3.70 3.46 -2.90
CA ILE A 3 -3.11 2.35 -2.13
C ILE A 3 -1.63 2.63 -1.90
N LEU A 4 -1.15 2.49 -0.67
CA LEU A 4 0.25 2.63 -0.31
C LEU A 4 0.89 1.25 -0.20
N ASP A 5 1.83 0.94 -1.08
CA ASP A 5 2.66 -0.25 -0.91
C ASP A 5 3.69 -0.06 0.22
N HIS A 6 4.51 -1.08 0.47
CA HIS A 6 5.48 -1.02 1.56
C HIS A 6 6.54 0.07 1.38
N THR A 7 6.92 0.39 0.14
CA THR A 7 7.90 1.45 -0.15
C THR A 7 7.30 2.84 0.06
N ALA A 8 6.03 3.05 -0.30
CA ALA A 8 5.30 4.27 0.01
C ALA A 8 5.05 4.42 1.52
N VAL A 9 4.78 3.34 2.25
CA VAL A 9 4.71 3.35 3.71
C VAL A 9 6.04 3.79 4.32
N LEU A 10 7.17 3.25 3.85
CA LEU A 10 8.50 3.66 4.30
C LEU A 10 8.79 5.14 4.00
N ALA A 11 8.42 5.61 2.80
CA ALA A 11 8.55 7.00 2.41
C ALA A 11 7.72 7.92 3.33
N LEU A 12 6.48 7.54 3.62
CA LEU A 12 5.59 8.28 4.53
C LEU A 12 6.20 8.37 5.93
N CYS A 13 6.67 7.25 6.50
CA CYS A 13 7.35 7.23 7.79
C CYS A 13 8.60 8.13 7.83
N ARG A 14 9.27 8.31 6.69
CA ARG A 14 10.45 9.18 6.53
C ARG A 14 10.10 10.65 6.24
N GLY A 15 8.80 11.00 6.21
CA GLY A 15 8.33 12.38 6.04
C GLY A 15 8.16 12.81 4.59
N HIS A 16 7.87 11.89 3.67
CA HIS A 16 7.62 12.23 2.27
C HIS A 16 6.43 13.19 2.12
N ARG A 17 6.70 14.45 1.73
CA ARG A 17 5.75 15.58 1.79
C ARG A 17 4.39 15.30 1.17
N PHE A 18 4.36 14.72 -0.03
CA PHE A 18 3.10 14.42 -0.72
C PHE A 18 2.27 13.39 0.05
N LEU A 19 2.91 12.32 0.52
CA LEU A 19 2.23 11.25 1.25
C LEU A 19 1.76 11.73 2.63
N SER A 20 2.55 12.56 3.30
CA SER A 20 2.14 13.18 4.56
C SER A 20 0.87 14.01 4.39
N GLY A 21 0.70 14.73 3.28
CA GLY A 21 -0.51 15.46 2.97
C GLY A 21 -1.75 14.56 2.84
N LEU A 22 -1.61 13.36 2.27
CA LEU A 22 -2.69 12.37 2.19
C LEU A 22 -3.04 11.80 3.58
N ALA A 23 -2.03 11.54 4.41
CA ALA A 23 -2.21 10.81 5.67
C ALA A 23 -2.73 11.65 6.84
N ILE A 24 -2.65 12.98 6.78
CA ILE A 24 -3.11 13.87 7.86
C ILE A 24 -4.54 14.39 7.67
N VAL A 25 -5.09 14.29 6.46
CA VAL A 25 -6.43 14.78 6.17
C VAL A 25 -7.43 13.70 6.52
N GLU A 26 -8.17 13.89 7.60
CA GLU A 26 -9.32 13.05 7.92
C GLU A 26 -10.43 13.36 6.92
N ALA A 27 -10.51 12.57 5.85
CA ALA A 27 -11.65 12.62 4.95
C ALA A 27 -12.92 12.18 5.72
N GLY A 28 -14.00 12.95 5.59
CA GLY A 28 -15.29 12.62 6.20
C GLY A 28 -15.91 11.33 5.64
N ASP A 29 -15.43 10.88 4.48
CA ASP A 29 -15.74 9.59 3.87
C ASP A 29 -14.49 8.69 3.94
N PRO A 30 -14.54 7.55 4.67
CA PRO A 30 -13.45 6.58 4.73
C PRO A 30 -13.00 6.06 3.36
N ALA A 31 -13.90 6.01 2.36
CA ALA A 31 -13.56 5.58 1.00
C ALA A 31 -12.60 6.53 0.26
N GLN A 32 -12.38 7.74 0.80
CA GLN A 32 -11.44 8.72 0.26
C GLN A 32 -10.07 8.67 0.96
N ARG A 33 -9.90 7.86 2.01
CA ARG A 33 -8.63 7.68 2.71
C ARG A 33 -7.67 6.83 1.88
N ALA A 34 -6.37 7.07 2.06
CA ALA A 34 -5.36 6.22 1.44
C ALA A 34 -5.35 4.86 2.15
N GLN A 35 -5.44 3.78 1.38
CA GLN A 35 -5.42 2.42 1.93
C GLN A 35 -4.00 1.92 2.14
N VAL A 36 -3.80 1.21 3.25
CA VAL A 36 -2.55 0.54 3.58
C VAL A 36 -2.83 -0.95 3.75
N PRO A 37 -2.48 -1.80 2.77
CA PRO A 37 -2.60 -3.25 2.90
C PRO A 37 -1.75 -3.77 4.06
N ALA A 38 -2.34 -4.58 4.94
CA ALA A 38 -1.69 -5.05 6.16
C ALA A 38 -0.34 -5.74 5.90
N LEU A 39 -0.22 -6.46 4.78
CA LEU A 39 1.02 -7.16 4.42
C LEU A 39 2.12 -6.20 3.94
N CYS A 40 1.74 -5.11 3.27
CA CYS A 40 2.66 -4.02 2.94
C CYS A 40 3.14 -3.30 4.21
N LEU A 41 2.27 -3.13 5.20
CA LEU A 41 2.65 -2.57 6.50
C LEU A 41 3.61 -3.48 7.28
N VAL A 42 3.41 -4.80 7.23
CA VAL A 42 4.35 -5.77 7.80
C VAL A 42 5.71 -5.67 7.11
N ALA A 43 5.75 -5.67 5.78
CA ALA A 43 7.00 -5.51 5.02
C ALA A 43 7.75 -4.24 5.40
N ALA A 44 7.06 -3.09 5.44
CA ALA A 44 7.65 -1.83 5.86
C ALA A 44 8.12 -1.86 7.33
N SER A 45 7.38 -2.51 8.23
CA SER A 45 7.74 -2.60 9.65
C SER A 45 8.95 -3.49 9.92
N LEU A 46 9.23 -4.47 9.04
CA LEU A 46 10.45 -5.27 9.08
C LEU A 46 11.69 -4.46 8.69
N GLU A 47 11.54 -3.47 7.81
CA GLU A 47 12.62 -2.56 7.41
C GLU A 47 12.77 -1.34 8.34
N LEU A 48 11.66 -0.82 8.84
CA LEU A 48 11.61 0.31 9.78
C LEU A 48 10.73 -0.06 10.98
N PRO A 49 11.32 -0.62 12.05
CA PRO A 49 10.59 -0.97 13.26
C PRO A 49 9.80 0.22 13.81
N GLY A 50 8.53 0.00 14.13
CA GLY A 50 7.62 1.03 14.61
C GLY A 50 6.75 1.70 13.53
N ALA A 51 6.94 1.37 12.24
CA ALA A 51 6.12 1.91 11.14
C ALA A 51 4.60 1.70 11.38
N ALA A 52 4.18 0.50 11.80
CA ALA A 52 2.78 0.21 12.10
C ALA A 52 2.20 1.12 13.20
N ALA A 53 2.93 1.30 14.31
CA ALA A 53 2.48 2.17 15.40
C ALA A 53 2.41 3.64 14.97
N HIS A 54 3.38 4.07 14.16
CA HIS A 54 3.40 5.43 13.61
C HIS A 54 2.22 5.69 12.68
N LEU A 55 1.99 4.82 11.68
CA LEU A 55 0.88 4.98 10.74
C LEU A 55 -0.49 4.84 11.39
N GLY A 56 -0.63 3.94 12.38
CA GLY A 56 -1.89 3.74 13.10
C GLY A 56 -2.39 4.98 13.83
N ALA A 57 -1.53 5.99 14.04
CA ALA A 57 -1.91 7.27 14.62
C ALA A 57 -2.36 8.32 13.58
N LEU A 58 -2.25 8.03 12.28
CA LEU A 58 -2.57 8.97 11.20
C LEU A 58 -4.03 8.81 10.75
N PRO A 59 -4.85 9.88 10.78
CA PRO A 59 -6.29 9.79 10.57
C PRO A 59 -6.73 9.66 9.11
N GLY A 60 -5.84 9.99 8.15
CA GLY A 60 -6.11 9.91 6.72
C GLY A 60 -5.86 8.54 6.10
N LEU A 61 -5.62 7.51 6.91
CA LEU A 61 -5.31 6.16 6.47
C LEU A 61 -6.45 5.19 6.81
N GLU A 62 -6.65 4.22 5.92
CA GLU A 62 -7.50 3.06 6.13
C GLU A 62 -6.64 1.79 5.99
N PHE A 63 -6.80 0.81 6.89
CA PHE A 63 -5.97 -0.40 6.88
C PHE A 63 -6.73 -1.57 6.28
N LEU A 64 -6.27 -2.08 5.14
CA LEU A 64 -6.92 -3.21 4.48
C LEU A 64 -6.43 -4.52 5.12
N PRO A 65 -7.34 -5.34 5.70
CA PRO A 65 -6.96 -6.58 6.36
C PRO A 65 -6.50 -7.64 5.36
N LEU A 66 -5.57 -8.50 5.78
CA LEU A 66 -5.23 -9.71 5.04
C LEU A 66 -6.24 -10.81 5.39
N ASP A 67 -7.42 -10.73 4.79
CA ASP A 67 -8.45 -11.77 4.92
C ASP A 67 -8.13 -13.02 4.08
N PHE A 68 -9.04 -14.00 4.05
CA PHE A 68 -8.81 -15.24 3.31
C PHE A 68 -8.69 -15.02 1.80
N ALA A 69 -9.49 -14.12 1.22
CA ALA A 69 -9.45 -13.85 -0.22
C ALA A 69 -8.13 -13.15 -0.59
N ALA A 70 -7.73 -12.16 0.20
CA ALA A 70 -6.44 -11.49 0.06
C ALA A 70 -5.27 -12.48 0.23
N THR A 71 -5.35 -13.40 1.21
CA THR A 71 -4.33 -14.43 1.45
C THR A 71 -4.17 -15.35 0.24
N ALA A 72 -5.27 -15.87 -0.30
CA ALA A 72 -5.23 -16.76 -1.46
C ALA A 72 -4.72 -16.06 -2.73
N ALA A 73 -5.05 -14.78 -2.91
CA ALA A 73 -4.51 -13.98 -4.01
C ALA A 73 -3.02 -13.70 -3.85
N VAL A 74 -2.56 -13.36 -2.64
CA VAL A 74 -1.13 -13.17 -2.33
C VAL A 74 -0.35 -14.46 -2.58
N GLU A 75 -0.85 -15.62 -2.14
CA GLU A 75 -0.23 -16.92 -2.38
C GLU A 75 -0.04 -17.18 -3.88
N GLN A 76 -1.10 -16.99 -4.68
CA GLN A 76 -1.05 -17.20 -6.13
C GLN A 76 -0.06 -16.24 -6.82
N ALA A 77 -0.09 -14.96 -6.46
CA ALA A 77 0.81 -13.97 -7.05
C ALA A 77 2.28 -14.26 -6.68
N ALA A 78 2.55 -14.64 -5.43
CA ALA A 78 3.88 -15.05 -4.99
C ALA A 78 4.35 -16.32 -5.69
N GLY A 79 3.48 -17.33 -5.85
CA GLY A 79 3.75 -18.54 -6.62
C GLY A 79 4.02 -18.27 -8.10
N ALA A 80 3.48 -17.18 -8.65
CA ALA A 80 3.74 -16.70 -10.01
C ALA A 80 5.02 -15.84 -10.13
N GLY A 81 5.75 -15.62 -9.03
CA GLY A 81 7.03 -14.92 -9.01
C GLY A 81 6.98 -13.44 -8.62
N LEU A 82 5.80 -12.91 -8.25
CA LEU A 82 5.72 -11.57 -7.68
C LEU A 82 6.28 -11.55 -6.25
N ASP A 83 7.04 -10.52 -5.89
CA ASP A 83 7.47 -10.37 -4.50
C ASP A 83 6.25 -10.18 -3.57
N TRP A 84 6.18 -10.98 -2.50
CA TRP A 84 5.06 -10.98 -1.56
C TRP A 84 4.78 -9.58 -0.96
N ARG A 85 5.81 -8.73 -0.88
CA ARG A 85 5.70 -7.36 -0.35
C ARG A 85 4.83 -6.44 -1.20
N HIS A 86 4.67 -6.76 -2.49
CA HIS A 86 3.83 -6.03 -3.44
C HIS A 86 2.47 -6.71 -3.68
N ALA A 87 2.38 -8.02 -3.43
CA ALA A 87 1.22 -8.84 -3.80
C ALA A 87 -0.11 -8.39 -3.17
N HIS A 88 -0.11 -7.94 -1.91
CA HIS A 88 -1.34 -7.47 -1.27
C HIS A 88 -1.79 -6.11 -1.83
N ALA A 89 -0.86 -5.24 -2.24
CA ALA A 89 -1.19 -4.01 -2.95
C ALA A 89 -1.77 -4.29 -4.35
N VAL A 90 -1.26 -5.32 -5.05
CA VAL A 90 -1.85 -5.79 -6.30
C VAL A 90 -3.29 -6.25 -6.08
N TYR A 91 -3.54 -7.12 -5.09
CA TYR A 91 -4.89 -7.55 -4.72
C TYR A 91 -5.82 -6.35 -4.45
N ALA A 92 -5.38 -5.42 -3.60
CA ALA A 92 -6.16 -4.22 -3.26
C ALA A 92 -6.54 -3.40 -4.50
N ALA A 93 -5.62 -3.26 -5.46
CA ALA A 93 -5.84 -2.45 -6.64
C ALA A 93 -6.78 -3.09 -7.66
N VAL A 94 -6.69 -4.42 -7.83
CA VAL A 94 -7.56 -5.15 -8.78
C VAL A 94 -8.94 -5.46 -8.21
N SER A 95 -9.09 -5.50 -6.88
CA SER A 95 -10.37 -5.72 -6.22
C SER A 95 -11.28 -4.50 -6.24
N ASP A 96 -10.75 -3.29 -6.49
CA ASP A 96 -11.55 -2.08 -6.68
C ASP A 96 -12.15 -2.06 -8.11
N PRO A 97 -13.49 -2.09 -8.27
CA PRO A 97 -14.14 -2.05 -9.58
C PRO A 97 -13.82 -0.79 -10.40
N ALA A 98 -13.49 0.32 -9.72
CA ALA A 98 -13.11 1.57 -10.37
C ALA A 98 -11.60 1.63 -10.71
N GLY A 99 -10.82 0.64 -10.27
CA GLY A 99 -9.38 0.60 -10.39
C GLY A 99 -8.68 1.35 -9.24
N GLY A 100 -7.82 0.62 -8.51
CA GLY A 100 -6.90 1.21 -7.54
C GLY A 100 -5.63 1.75 -8.20
N GLN A 101 -5.13 2.85 -7.65
CA GLN A 101 -3.80 3.40 -7.96
C GLN A 101 -2.85 3.05 -6.82
N VAL A 102 -1.77 2.36 -7.13
CA VAL A 102 -0.72 2.07 -6.16
C VAL A 102 0.33 3.17 -6.20
N LEU A 103 0.65 3.74 -5.05
CA LEU A 103 1.81 4.60 -4.86
C LEU A 103 2.99 3.72 -4.46
N SER A 104 4.09 3.81 -5.21
CA SER A 104 5.28 2.98 -5.02
C SER A 104 6.56 3.76 -5.33
N GLY A 105 7.64 3.46 -4.62
CA GLY A 105 9.01 3.85 -4.94
C GLY A 105 9.76 2.81 -5.78
N THR A 106 9.11 1.70 -6.12
CA THR A 106 9.63 0.66 -7.03
C THR A 106 8.55 0.28 -8.06
N PRO A 107 8.10 1.22 -8.91
CA PRO A 107 6.99 0.99 -9.84
C PRO A 107 7.21 -0.19 -10.79
N GLU A 108 8.46 -0.47 -11.17
CA GLU A 108 8.85 -1.60 -12.02
C GLU A 108 8.51 -2.97 -11.43
N ALA A 109 8.34 -3.08 -10.11
CA ALA A 109 7.93 -4.33 -9.46
C ALA A 109 6.50 -4.77 -9.82
N TYR A 110 5.73 -3.88 -10.45
CA TYR A 110 4.35 -4.12 -10.86
C TYR A 110 4.21 -4.43 -12.35
N ASP A 111 5.30 -4.50 -13.11
CA ASP A 111 5.26 -4.82 -14.54
C ASP A 111 4.53 -6.16 -14.78
N GLY A 112 3.58 -6.16 -15.72
CA GLY A 112 2.78 -7.33 -16.04
C GLY A 112 1.63 -7.65 -15.08
N THR A 113 1.45 -6.90 -13.99
CA THR A 113 0.34 -7.09 -13.04
C THR A 113 -0.98 -6.45 -13.49
N GLY A 114 -0.93 -5.51 -14.45
CA GLY A 114 -2.08 -4.74 -14.92
C GLY A 114 -2.54 -3.64 -13.95
N VAL A 115 -1.82 -3.42 -12.85
CA VAL A 115 -2.12 -2.39 -11.86
C VAL A 115 -1.62 -1.03 -12.32
N TRP A 116 -2.41 0.03 -12.08
CA TRP A 116 -1.94 1.39 -12.27
C TRP A 116 -1.05 1.82 -11.11
N VAL A 117 0.21 2.10 -11.40
CA VAL A 117 1.20 2.53 -10.41
C VAL A 117 1.65 3.95 -10.67
N VAL A 118 1.82 4.71 -9.59
CA VAL A 118 2.44 6.03 -9.60
C VAL A 118 3.74 5.97 -8.81
N ASP A 119 4.81 6.37 -9.50
CA ASP A 119 6.11 6.60 -8.90
C ASP A 119 6.02 7.79 -7.93
N ILE A 120 6.32 7.56 -6.66
CA ILE A 120 6.38 8.61 -5.64
C ILE A 120 7.67 9.43 -5.69
N GLY A 121 8.64 9.01 -6.51
CA GLY A 121 9.97 9.59 -6.58
C GLY A 121 10.90 9.06 -5.49
N LYS A 122 12.12 9.61 -5.42
CA LYS A 122 13.15 9.12 -4.51
C LYS A 122 12.75 9.32 -3.04
N THR A 123 12.95 8.25 -2.26
CA THR A 123 12.75 8.15 -0.81
C THR A 123 13.80 8.89 0.00
#